data_AF-A0A0F9IIQ0-F1
#
_entry.id   AF-A0A0F9IIQ0-F1
#
_cell.length_a   1.000
_cell.length_b   1.000
_cell.length_c   1.000
_cell.angle_alpha   90.00
_cell.angle_beta   90.00
_cell.angle_gamma   90.00
#
_symmetry.space_group_name_H-M   'P 1'
#
loop_
_entity.id
_entity.type
_entity.pdbx_description
1 polymer ?
#
loop_
_entity_poly.entity_id
_entity_poly.type
_entity_poly.pdbx_seq_one_letter_code
_entity_poly.pdbx_strand_id
1 'polypeptide(L)'
;MVPGDPAEGLESGDKSSSVVINKRTNRTAATYNHNIPPDRFEEDLIKLGYYYNTAIIACENKGYGHSINEGLYRNYGRVYRKVRKKKGFSEPTLELGWNTNGTTRPTMLSQLAEEVANGSTDLLDKDLIMQCWTFINNTKKMRAEAEKGKNDDMVMSRAIAGQVRLEQPYKDREFKKKKHKPKFRSLSGY
;
A
#
# COMPACT_ATOMS: atom_id res chain seq x y z
N MET A 1 1.80 -6.34 -3.56
CA MET A 1 1.25 -4.97 -3.46
C MET A 1 2.39 -4.06 -3.11
N VAL A 2 2.34 -2.83 -3.59
CA VAL A 2 3.43 -1.87 -3.49
C VAL A 2 2.90 -0.69 -2.67
N PRO A 3 3.18 -0.56 -1.37
CA PRO A 3 2.92 0.68 -0.66
C PRO A 3 3.91 1.76 -1.14
N GLY A 4 3.65 3.02 -0.83
CA GLY A 4 4.63 4.08 -1.03
C GLY A 4 4.48 5.13 0.04
N ASP A 5 5.58 5.57 0.65
CA ASP A 5 5.62 6.72 1.54
C ASP A 5 6.50 7.78 0.87
N PRO A 6 5.91 8.79 0.22
CA PRO A 6 6.65 9.76 -0.56
C PRO A 6 7.22 10.85 0.34
N ALA A 7 8.50 11.16 0.15
CA ALA A 7 9.15 12.28 0.78
C ALA A 7 9.40 13.42 -0.22
N GLU A 8 9.79 14.60 0.29
CA GLU A 8 9.98 15.81 -0.54
C GLU A 8 11.22 15.75 -1.46
N GLY A 9 12.16 14.84 -1.20
CA GLY A 9 13.37 14.67 -2.03
C GLY A 9 14.49 15.70 -1.78
N LEU A 10 14.54 16.32 -0.59
CA LEU A 10 15.59 17.28 -0.20
C LEU A 10 16.90 16.56 0.20
N GLU A 11 18.07 17.19 0.00
CA GLU A 11 19.39 16.58 0.34
C GLU A 11 19.52 16.12 1.80
N SER A 12 18.81 16.77 2.72
CA SER A 12 18.68 16.40 4.14
C SER A 12 17.27 15.96 4.54
N GLY A 13 16.42 15.65 3.56
CA GLY A 13 15.01 15.30 3.75
C GLY A 13 14.78 13.81 3.97
N ASP A 14 13.55 13.47 4.34
CA ASP A 14 13.09 12.09 4.46
C ASP A 14 13.24 11.35 3.11
N LYS A 15 13.34 10.01 3.17
CA LYS A 15 13.54 9.19 1.96
C LYS A 15 12.21 8.65 1.47
N SER A 16 12.02 8.63 0.15
CA SER A 16 10.87 7.96 -0.46
C SER A 16 11.01 6.44 -0.33
N SER A 17 10.05 5.82 0.35
CA SER A 17 10.14 4.43 0.80
C SER A 17 8.99 3.54 0.32
N SER A 18 9.28 2.33 -0.14
CA SER A 18 8.28 1.33 -0.54
C SER A 18 8.69 -0.07 -0.05
N VAL A 19 7.88 -0.66 0.83
CA VAL A 19 8.06 -2.04 1.29
C VAL A 19 7.05 -2.97 0.59
N VAL A 20 7.45 -3.54 -0.54
CA VAL A 20 6.59 -4.40 -1.37
C VAL A 20 6.31 -5.71 -0.63
N ILE A 21 5.03 -6.08 -0.51
CA ILE A 21 4.62 -7.34 0.15
C ILE A 21 3.80 -8.25 -0.76
N ASN A 22 3.91 -9.55 -0.53
CA ASN A 22 3.03 -10.54 -1.12
C ASN A 22 1.70 -10.58 -0.36
N LYS A 23 0.60 -10.22 -1.03
CA LYS A 23 -0.74 -10.17 -0.39
C LYS A 23 -1.21 -11.52 0.16
N ARG A 24 -0.77 -12.64 -0.43
CA ARG A 24 -1.17 -13.98 0.00
C ARG A 24 -0.44 -14.36 1.28
N THR A 25 0.88 -14.19 1.32
CA THR A 25 1.73 -14.69 2.42
C THR A 25 2.09 -13.65 3.47
N ASN A 26 1.80 -12.37 3.23
CA ASN A 26 2.24 -11.23 4.06
C ASN A 26 3.76 -11.13 4.24
N ARG A 27 4.53 -11.72 3.32
CA ARG A 27 6.00 -11.65 3.31
C ARG A 27 6.50 -10.52 2.41
N THR A 28 7.62 -9.94 2.76
CA THR A 28 8.33 -8.88 2.05
C THR A 28 8.93 -9.45 0.78
N ALA A 29 8.66 -8.79 -0.35
CA ALA A 29 9.14 -9.19 -1.67
C ALA A 29 10.26 -8.27 -2.17
N ALA A 30 10.25 -6.99 -1.75
CA ALA A 30 11.31 -6.02 -1.99
C ALA A 30 11.17 -4.84 -1.03
N THR A 31 12.30 -4.15 -0.82
CA THR A 31 12.36 -2.84 -0.21
C THR A 31 12.97 -1.85 -1.19
N TYR A 32 12.44 -0.63 -1.15
CA TYR A 32 12.90 0.52 -1.90
C TYR A 32 13.03 1.67 -0.91
N ASN A 33 14.19 2.32 -0.87
CA ASN A 33 14.47 3.41 0.05
C ASN A 33 15.49 4.37 -0.57
N HIS A 34 15.00 5.44 -1.22
CA HIS A 34 15.86 6.37 -1.95
C HIS A 34 15.46 7.83 -1.72
N ASN A 35 16.47 8.71 -1.71
CA ASN A 35 16.24 10.14 -1.77
C ASN A 35 16.09 10.55 -3.23
N ILE A 36 14.84 10.63 -3.69
CA ILE A 36 14.52 10.98 -5.07
C ILE A 36 13.31 11.91 -5.13
N PRO A 37 13.21 12.73 -6.20
CA PRO A 37 12.05 13.57 -6.44
C PRO A 37 10.72 12.78 -6.56
N PRO A 38 9.57 13.39 -6.18
CA PRO A 38 8.24 12.76 -6.24
C PRO A 38 7.83 12.16 -7.59
N ASP A 39 8.16 12.83 -8.70
CA ASP A 39 7.89 12.38 -10.07
C ASP A 39 8.67 11.11 -10.43
N ARG A 40 9.95 11.05 -10.06
CA ARG A 40 10.76 9.82 -10.20
C ARG A 40 10.24 8.70 -9.32
N PHE A 41 9.72 9.04 -8.13
CA PHE A 41 9.16 8.03 -7.24
C PHE A 41 7.88 7.44 -7.81
N GLU A 42 7.04 8.25 -8.46
CA GLU A 42 5.90 7.75 -9.25
C GLU A 42 6.34 6.72 -10.30
N GLU A 43 7.33 7.07 -11.13
CA GLU A 43 7.84 6.17 -12.18
C GLU A 43 8.33 4.83 -11.60
N ASP A 44 9.06 4.87 -10.49
CA ASP A 44 9.61 3.68 -9.85
C ASP A 44 8.52 2.82 -9.20
N LEU A 45 7.49 3.43 -8.59
CA LEU A 45 6.33 2.71 -8.09
C LEU A 45 5.58 2.00 -9.23
N ILE A 46 5.45 2.62 -10.40
CA ILE A 46 4.84 2.00 -11.60
C ILE A 46 5.65 0.78 -12.04
N LYS A 47 6.99 0.92 -12.14
CA LYS A 47 7.89 -0.18 -12.51
C LYS A 47 7.78 -1.34 -11.52
N LEU A 48 7.81 -1.06 -10.22
CA LEU A 48 7.60 -2.06 -9.17
C LEU A 48 6.22 -2.72 -9.28
N GLY A 49 5.19 -1.93 -9.57
CA GLY A 49 3.83 -2.40 -9.83
C GLY A 49 3.80 -3.46 -10.91
N TYR A 50 4.35 -3.17 -12.09
CA TYR A 50 4.43 -4.12 -13.20
C TYR A 50 5.30 -5.34 -12.88
N TYR A 51 6.49 -5.13 -12.30
CA TYR A 51 7.43 -6.19 -11.96
C TYR A 51 6.80 -7.22 -11.01
N TYR A 52 6.05 -6.77 -10.01
CA TYR A 52 5.35 -7.63 -9.05
C TYR A 52 3.92 -8.00 -9.48
N ASN A 53 3.77 -8.42 -10.74
CA ASN A 53 2.53 -8.95 -11.32
C ASN A 53 1.37 -7.94 -11.33
N THR A 54 1.64 -6.73 -11.82
CA THR A 54 0.68 -5.62 -11.86
C THR A 54 0.01 -5.41 -10.49
N ALA A 55 0.86 -5.31 -9.46
CA ALA A 55 0.49 -5.16 -8.08
C ALA A 55 -0.37 -3.91 -7.85
N ILE A 56 -1.27 -3.95 -6.86
CA ILE A 56 -1.96 -2.74 -6.40
C ILE A 56 -0.94 -1.84 -5.72
N ILE A 57 -0.93 -0.56 -6.10
CA ILE A 57 -0.09 0.48 -5.48
C ILE A 57 -0.91 1.25 -4.43
N ALA A 58 -0.39 1.42 -3.22
CA ALA A 58 -1.05 2.14 -2.14
C ALA A 58 -0.10 3.18 -1.53
N CYS A 59 0.04 4.31 -2.21
CA CYS A 59 0.89 5.40 -1.75
C CYS A 59 0.16 6.25 -0.69
N GLU A 60 0.84 6.66 0.39
CA GLU A 60 0.31 7.59 1.39
C GLU A 60 -0.12 8.88 0.70
N ASN A 61 -1.37 9.26 0.90
CA ASN A 61 -1.99 10.44 0.32
C ASN A 61 -1.85 11.62 1.29
N LYS A 62 -0.59 12.07 1.48
CA LYS A 62 -0.21 13.23 2.29
C LYS A 62 0.83 14.06 1.53
N GLY A 63 0.68 15.38 1.54
CA GLY A 63 1.58 16.29 0.82
C GLY A 63 1.66 15.93 -0.67
N TYR A 64 2.89 15.66 -1.16
CA TYR A 64 3.17 15.26 -2.54
C TYR A 64 2.50 13.94 -2.96
N GLY A 65 2.13 13.10 -2.00
CA GLY A 65 1.41 11.86 -2.26
C GLY A 65 0.09 12.06 -3.00
N HIS A 66 -0.53 13.24 -2.92
CA HIS A 66 -1.72 13.54 -3.70
C HIS A 66 -1.45 13.52 -5.21
N SER A 67 -0.47 14.30 -5.66
CA SER A 67 -0.07 14.37 -7.07
C SER A 67 0.44 13.03 -7.58
N ILE A 68 1.25 12.32 -6.79
CA ILE A 68 1.74 10.97 -7.14
C ILE A 68 0.56 10.02 -7.34
N ASN A 69 -0.40 9.98 -6.42
CA ASN A 69 -1.56 9.09 -6.54
C ASN A 69 -2.42 9.41 -7.76
N GLU A 70 -2.55 10.68 -8.15
CA GLU A 70 -3.22 11.06 -9.40
C GLU A 70 -2.45 10.58 -10.64
N GLY A 71 -1.14 10.77 -10.69
CA GLY A 71 -0.29 10.30 -11.78
C GLY A 71 -0.33 8.78 -11.90
N LEU A 72 -0.16 8.06 -10.79
CA LEU A 72 -0.31 6.60 -10.72
C LEU A 72 -1.69 6.15 -11.21
N TYR A 73 -2.76 6.87 -10.89
CA TYR A 73 -4.09 6.54 -11.37
C TYR A 73 -4.20 6.68 -12.88
N ARG A 74 -3.65 7.75 -13.45
CA ARG A 74 -3.68 8.03 -14.90
C ARG A 74 -2.79 7.07 -15.69
N ASN A 75 -1.58 6.82 -15.19
CA ASN A 75 -0.52 6.13 -15.93
C ASN A 75 -0.49 4.61 -15.69
N TYR A 76 -1.00 4.14 -14.55
CA TYR A 76 -0.96 2.72 -14.17
C TYR A 76 -2.34 2.13 -13.85
N GLY A 77 -3.25 2.92 -13.30
CA GLY A 77 -4.65 2.56 -13.06
C GLY A 77 -4.89 1.70 -11.81
N ARG A 78 -4.02 0.73 -11.50
CA ARG A 78 -4.19 -0.18 -10.34
C ARG A 78 -3.68 0.41 -9.03
N VAL A 79 -4.26 1.54 -8.65
CA VAL A 79 -4.01 2.24 -7.37
C VAL A 79 -5.10 1.86 -6.36
N TYR A 80 -4.73 1.78 -5.08
CA TYR A 80 -5.66 1.61 -3.98
C TYR A 80 -6.59 2.83 -3.88
N ARG A 81 -7.86 2.57 -3.59
CA ARG A 81 -8.92 3.59 -3.55
C ARG A 81 -9.83 3.32 -2.37
N LYS A 82 -10.11 4.33 -1.57
CA LYS A 82 -11.07 4.24 -0.47
C LYS A 82 -12.37 4.93 -0.87
N VAL A 83 -13.47 4.21 -0.74
CA VAL A 83 -14.81 4.75 -1.01
C VAL A 83 -15.26 5.55 0.22
N ARG A 84 -15.46 6.86 0.07
CA ARG A 84 -16.09 7.70 1.08
C ARG A 84 -17.53 8.02 0.68
N LYS A 85 -18.47 7.66 1.56
CA LYS A 85 -19.84 8.16 1.50
C LYS A 85 -19.92 9.45 2.33
N LYS A 86 -20.01 10.60 1.68
CA LYS A 86 -20.32 11.86 2.39
C LYS A 86 -21.80 11.89 2.74
N LYS A 87 -22.15 12.24 3.98
CA LYS A 87 -23.53 12.55 4.36
C LYS A 87 -24.02 13.72 3.50
N GLY A 88 -25.14 13.53 2.79
CA GLY A 88 -25.76 14.56 1.94
C GLY A 88 -25.41 14.50 0.46
N PHE A 89 -24.51 13.61 0.02
CA PHE A 89 -24.25 13.36 -1.40
C PHE A 89 -24.74 11.97 -1.77
N SER A 90 -25.44 11.85 -2.90
CA SER A 90 -25.89 10.56 -3.44
C SER A 90 -24.74 9.72 -3.98
N GLU A 91 -23.70 10.37 -4.50
CA GLU A 91 -22.57 9.71 -5.13
C GLU A 91 -21.37 9.54 -4.17
N PRO A 92 -20.79 8.33 -4.10
CA PRO A 92 -19.58 8.09 -3.33
C PRO A 92 -18.38 8.80 -3.97
N THR A 93 -17.55 9.42 -3.14
CA THR A 93 -16.25 9.96 -3.57
C THR A 93 -15.17 8.88 -3.45
N LEU A 94 -14.26 8.80 -4.42
CA LEU A 94 -13.10 7.91 -4.38
C LEU A 94 -11.87 8.71 -3.94
N GLU A 95 -11.29 8.34 -2.80
CA GLU A 95 -9.98 8.86 -2.38
C GLU A 95 -8.90 7.92 -2.93
N LEU A 96 -7.94 8.48 -3.67
CA LEU A 96 -6.79 7.74 -4.17
C LEU A 96 -5.73 7.63 -3.08
N GLY A 97 -5.07 6.47 -3.00
CA GLY A 97 -4.02 6.22 -2.03
C GLY A 97 -4.52 6.00 -0.60
N TRP A 98 -3.58 5.88 0.33
CA TRP A 98 -3.86 5.63 1.74
C TRP A 98 -3.88 6.93 2.54
N ASN A 99 -4.98 7.19 3.26
CA ASN A 99 -5.10 8.38 4.11
C ASN A 99 -4.70 8.08 5.55
N THR A 100 -3.50 8.50 5.93
CA THR A 100 -3.00 8.44 7.31
C THR A 100 -3.62 9.57 8.15
N ASN A 101 -4.37 9.22 9.19
CA ASN A 101 -5.04 10.16 10.11
C ASN A 101 -5.02 9.63 11.55
N GLY A 102 -5.61 10.38 12.48
CA GLY A 102 -5.63 10.03 13.92
C GLY A 102 -6.29 8.69 14.24
N THR A 103 -7.15 8.16 13.36
CA THR A 103 -7.77 6.84 13.50
C THR A 103 -6.97 5.75 12.77
N THR A 104 -6.53 6.00 11.53
CA THR A 104 -5.86 4.95 10.73
C THR A 104 -4.42 4.70 11.19
N ARG A 105 -3.69 5.72 11.67
CA ARG A 105 -2.29 5.57 12.11
C ARG A 105 -2.14 4.62 13.31
N PRO A 106 -2.89 4.76 14.42
CA PRO A 106 -2.77 3.81 15.53
C PRO A 106 -3.15 2.39 15.11
N THR A 107 -4.22 2.25 14.33
CA THR A 107 -4.71 0.93 13.88
C THR A 107 -3.69 0.21 12.99
N MET A 108 -3.07 0.90 12.04
CA MET A 108 -2.08 0.27 11.15
C MET A 108 -0.78 -0.10 11.86
N LEU A 109 -0.34 0.71 12.82
CA LEU A 109 0.85 0.44 13.63
C LEU A 109 0.61 -0.70 14.63
N SER A 110 -0.56 -0.72 15.26
CA SER A 110 -0.96 -1.83 16.15
C SER A 110 -1.02 -3.16 15.41
N GLN A 111 -1.59 -3.16 14.19
CA GLN A 111 -1.57 -4.35 13.33
C GLN A 111 -0.14 -4.78 13.01
N LEU A 112 0.73 -3.87 12.59
CA LEU A 112 2.12 -4.22 12.27
C LEU A 112 2.85 -4.82 13.48
N ALA A 113 2.67 -4.25 14.66
CA ALA A 113 3.24 -4.78 15.90
C ALA A 113 2.76 -6.21 16.20
N GLU A 114 1.46 -6.48 16.00
CA GLU A 114 0.89 -7.82 16.15
C GLU A 114 1.47 -8.80 15.12
N GLU A 115 1.55 -8.39 13.84
CA GLU A 115 2.09 -9.22 12.76
C GLU A 115 3.57 -9.60 12.99
N VAL A 116 4.34 -8.69 13.58
CA VAL A 116 5.74 -8.95 13.96
C VAL A 116 5.79 -9.89 15.16
N ALA A 117 5.00 -9.63 16.19
CA ALA A 117 4.99 -10.43 17.42
C ALA A 117 4.58 -11.90 17.18
N ASN A 118 3.64 -12.13 16.27
CA ASN A 118 3.15 -13.47 15.94
C ASN A 118 3.92 -14.15 14.78
N GLY A 119 4.91 -13.48 14.19
CA GLY A 119 5.72 -14.00 13.08
C GLY A 119 4.96 -14.16 11.75
N SER A 120 3.80 -13.52 11.61
CA SER A 120 2.99 -13.54 10.39
C SER A 120 3.47 -12.57 9.30
N THR A 121 4.43 -11.70 9.63
CA THR A 121 5.25 -10.96 8.65
C THR A 121 6.74 -11.26 8.87
N ASP A 122 7.55 -11.01 7.85
CA ASP A 122 8.99 -10.80 7.97
C ASP A 122 9.35 -9.31 7.88
N LEU A 123 10.51 -8.97 8.42
CA LEU A 123 11.23 -7.72 8.18
C LEU A 123 12.59 -8.13 7.62
N LEU A 124 12.79 -7.98 6.30
CA LEU A 124 14.00 -8.48 5.61
C LEU A 124 15.07 -7.41 5.38
N ASP A 125 14.75 -6.16 5.70
CA ASP A 125 15.60 -5.01 5.40
C ASP A 125 16.20 -4.43 6.68
N LYS A 126 17.51 -4.18 6.64
CA LYS A 126 18.26 -3.67 7.80
C LYS A 126 17.74 -2.30 8.24
N ASP A 127 17.45 -1.39 7.31
CA ASP A 127 16.99 -0.05 7.64
C ASP A 127 15.59 -0.13 8.24
N LEU A 128 14.69 -0.94 7.70
CA LEU A 128 13.37 -1.20 8.28
C LEU A 128 13.47 -1.73 9.72
N ILE A 129 14.35 -2.71 9.97
CA ILE A 129 14.56 -3.25 11.32
C ILE A 129 15.08 -2.15 12.26
N MET A 130 16.04 -1.34 11.82
CA MET A 130 16.58 -0.24 12.64
C MET A 130 15.54 0.84 12.93
N GLN A 131 14.67 1.15 11.97
CA GLN A 131 13.54 2.06 12.19
C GLN A 131 12.56 1.47 13.22
N CYS A 132 12.25 0.17 13.16
CA CYS A 132 11.43 -0.50 14.18
C CYS A 132 12.05 -0.39 15.58
N TRP A 133 13.37 -0.54 15.72
CA TRP A 133 14.07 -0.42 17.01
C TRP A 133 14.00 0.97 17.62
N THR A 134 13.88 2.01 16.79
CA THR A 134 13.83 3.41 17.22
C THR A 134 12.40 3.97 17.20
N PHE A 135 11.40 3.12 16.99
CA PHE A 135 10.00 3.50 16.98
C PHE A 135 9.42 3.42 18.39
N ILE A 136 9.11 4.56 18.99
CA ILE A 136 8.75 4.69 20.40
C ILE A 136 7.33 5.22 20.58
N ASN A 137 6.74 4.90 21.73
CA ASN A 137 5.54 5.59 22.20
C ASN A 137 5.93 6.93 22.84
N ASN A 138 5.74 8.03 22.12
CA ASN A 138 5.97 9.35 22.68
C ASN A 138 4.86 9.71 23.68
N THR A 139 5.18 9.62 24.97
CA THR A 139 4.27 9.92 26.09
C THR A 139 3.82 11.38 26.14
N LYS A 140 4.62 12.32 25.61
CA LYS A 140 4.25 13.75 25.56
C LYS A 140 3.21 14.03 24.47
N LYS A 141 3.33 13.36 23.32
CA LYS A 141 2.42 13.51 22.18
C LYS A 141 1.30 12.45 22.15
N MET A 142 1.32 11.51 23.10
CA MET A 142 0.40 10.37 23.18
C MET A 142 0.28 9.61 21.85
N ARG A 143 1.41 9.45 21.13
CA ARG A 143 1.44 8.80 19.81
C ARG A 143 2.72 8.01 19.59
N ALA A 144 2.63 6.96 18.78
CA ALA A 144 3.81 6.23 18.32
C ALA A 144 4.49 6.95 17.14
N GLU A 145 5.79 7.19 17.27
CA GLU A 145 6.64 7.88 16.29
C GLU A 145 8.10 7.42 16.42
N ALA A 146 8.91 7.66 15.38
CA ALA A 146 10.36 7.53 15.50
C ALA A 146 10.92 8.46 16.59
N GLU A 147 11.98 8.01 17.25
CA GLU A 147 12.78 8.86 18.14
C GLU A 147 13.27 10.12 17.43
N LYS A 148 13.54 11.17 18.21
CA LYS A 148 14.00 12.45 17.66
C LYS A 148 15.28 12.27 16.82
N GLY A 149 15.20 12.63 15.55
CA GLY A 149 16.32 12.51 14.59
C GLY A 149 16.45 11.13 13.96
N LYS A 150 15.43 10.27 14.06
CA LYS A 150 15.30 8.99 13.37
C LYS A 150 14.12 9.02 12.40
N ASN A 151 14.15 8.12 11.42
CA ASN A 151 13.14 8.04 10.36
C ASN A 151 12.12 6.93 10.65
N ASP A 152 10.89 7.09 10.19
CA ASP A 152 9.84 6.05 10.22
C ASP A 152 9.28 5.64 8.85
N ASP A 153 9.83 6.16 7.74
CA ASP A 153 9.29 6.00 6.38
C ASP A 153 9.01 4.53 5.99
N MET A 154 9.94 3.62 6.29
CA MET A 154 9.79 2.19 5.95
C MET A 154 8.79 1.49 6.87
N VAL A 155 8.73 1.88 8.15
CA VAL A 155 7.74 1.38 9.11
C VAL A 155 6.34 1.79 8.67
N MET A 156 6.18 3.04 8.28
CA MET A 156 4.93 3.60 7.75
C MET A 156 4.50 2.87 6.48
N SER A 157 5.42 2.75 5.51
CA SER A 157 5.19 2.00 4.27
C SER A 157 4.76 0.54 4.53
N ARG A 158 5.44 -0.18 5.44
CA ARG A 158 5.08 -1.56 5.81
C ARG A 158 3.72 -1.66 6.51
N ALA A 159 3.39 -0.72 7.37
CA ALA A 159 2.11 -0.68 8.10
C ALA A 159 0.93 -0.42 7.16
N ILE A 160 1.08 0.52 6.22
CA ILE A 160 0.09 0.78 5.16
C ILE A 160 -0.14 -0.48 4.34
N ALA A 161 0.93 -1.19 3.98
CA ALA A 161 0.84 -2.42 3.21
C ALA A 161 -0.02 -3.49 3.92
N GLY A 162 0.20 -3.67 5.23
CA GLY A 162 -0.58 -4.57 6.07
C GLY A 162 -2.07 -4.23 6.10
N GLN A 163 -2.41 -2.96 6.32
CA GLN A 163 -3.82 -2.52 6.37
C GLN A 163 -4.53 -2.70 5.04
N VAL A 164 -3.91 -2.26 3.95
CA VAL A 164 -4.51 -2.39 2.61
C VAL A 164 -4.66 -3.87 2.22
N ARG A 165 -3.76 -4.74 2.68
CA ARG A 165 -3.93 -6.19 2.53
C ARG A 165 -5.18 -6.70 3.27
N LEU A 166 -5.50 -6.20 4.46
CA LEU A 166 -6.72 -6.58 5.19
C LEU A 166 -7.98 -6.03 4.52
N GLU A 167 -7.98 -4.77 4.08
CA GLU A 167 -9.13 -4.16 3.41
C GLU A 167 -9.39 -4.76 2.03
N GLN A 168 -8.32 -5.17 1.33
CA GLN A 168 -8.40 -5.83 0.04
C GLN A 168 -7.65 -7.17 0.11
N PRO A 169 -8.24 -8.23 0.68
CA PRO A 169 -7.57 -9.51 0.80
C PRO A 169 -7.23 -10.10 -0.57
N TYR A 170 -6.20 -10.94 -0.61
CA TYR A 170 -5.94 -11.77 -1.78
C TYR A 170 -7.13 -12.72 -1.99
N LYS A 171 -7.65 -12.77 -3.22
CA LYS A 171 -8.72 -13.68 -3.61
C LYS A 171 -8.14 -14.68 -4.60
N ASP A 172 -8.23 -15.96 -4.30
CA ASP A 172 -7.89 -16.98 -5.28
C ASP A 172 -8.77 -16.82 -6.51
N ARG A 173 -8.14 -16.88 -7.68
CA ARG A 173 -8.88 -16.89 -8.93
C ARG A 173 -9.52 -18.28 -9.07
N GLU A 174 -10.79 -18.39 -8.72
CA GLU A 174 -11.58 -19.54 -9.14
C GLU A 174 -11.66 -19.53 -10.68
N PHE A 175 -10.96 -20.46 -11.32
CA PHE A 175 -11.21 -20.76 -12.72
C PHE A 175 -12.58 -21.43 -12.84
N LYS A 176 -13.63 -20.63 -12.99
CA LYS A 176 -14.94 -21.17 -13.41
C LYS A 176 -14.77 -21.76 -14.81
N LYS A 177 -14.72 -23.09 -14.91
CA LYS A 177 -14.79 -23.80 -16.20
C LYS A 177 -15.97 -23.21 -16.98
N LYS A 178 -15.71 -22.64 -18.16
CA LYS A 178 -16.79 -22.20 -19.06
C LYS A 178 -17.69 -23.42 -19.32
N LYS A 179 -18.92 -23.40 -18.80
CA LYS A 179 -19.92 -24.42 -19.17
C LYS A 179 -20.13 -24.32 -20.68
N HIS A 180 -19.67 -25.32 -21.42
CA HIS A 180 -19.97 -25.43 -22.85
C HIS A 180 -21.48 -25.67 -22.94
N LYS A 181 -22.26 -24.66 -23.34
CA LYS A 181 -23.68 -24.88 -23.65
C LYS A 181 -23.73 -25.78 -24.89
N PRO A 182 -24.36 -26.97 -24.84
CA PRO A 182 -24.54 -27.76 -26.05
C PRO A 182 -25.33 -26.92 -27.05
N LYS A 183 -24.77 -26.71 -28.25
CA LYS A 183 -25.51 -26.15 -29.37
C LYS A 183 -26.53 -27.20 -29.80
N PHE A 184 -27.79 -27.04 -29.41
CA PHE A 184 -28.86 -27.81 -30.03
C PHE A 184 -28.93 -27.41 -31.50
N ARG A 185 -28.51 -28.33 -32.39
CA ARG A 185 -28.84 -28.24 -33.82
C ARG A 185 -30.33 -28.54 -33.94
N SER A 186 -31.11 -27.53 -34.28
CA SER A 186 -32.49 -27.73 -34.72
C SER A 186 -32.47 -28.55 -36.00
N LEU A 187 -32.74 -29.84 -35.89
CA LEU A 187 -33.21 -30.64 -37.01
C LEU A 187 -34.68 -30.30 -37.19
N SER A 188 -34.98 -29.41 -38.12
CA SER A 188 -36.32 -29.28 -38.68
C SER A 188 -36.20 -29.67 -40.15
N GLY A 189 -36.36 -30.97 -40.41
CA GLY A 189 -36.81 -31.43 -41.71
C GLY A 189 -38.30 -31.14 -41.85
N TYR A 190 -38.69 -30.58 -42.98
CA TYR A 190 -39.64 -31.10 -43.98
C TYR A 190 -39.87 -30.01 -45.02
#